data_AF-A0A5N6P991-F1
#
_entry.id   AF-A0A5N6P991-F1
#
_cell.length_a   1.000
_cell.length_b   1.000
_cell.length_c   1.000
_cell.angle_alpha   90.00
_cell.angle_beta   90.00
_cell.angle_gamma   90.00
#
_symmetry.space_group_name_H-M   'P 1'
#
loop_
_entity.id
_entity.type
_entity.pdbx_description
1 polymer ?
#
loop_
_entity_poly.entity_id
_entity_poly.type
_entity_poly.pdbx_seq_one_letter_code
_entity_poly.pdbx_strand_id
1 'polypeptide(L)'
;MTVEETNTVEVESECPPHDPPVAIAIKTDEEKAIVPVEPRVHAEKPAEVCEEKQKEAFINRVAMEKKESLIKAWEESEKSKSENKAQQKLSSIKAWENSKKAELEAKLKKIEEDLEIKKAKYIEKMKNKVVLVHKTAEEKRAITEAKCREDILKAEEVATKLRATGGTPKKLLGWFKS
;
A
#
# COMPACT_ATOMS: atom_id res chain seq x y z
N MET A 1 -11.84 22.13 31.08
CA MET A 1 -11.55 20.68 31.18
C MET A 1 -10.46 20.40 30.18
N THR A 2 -9.25 20.30 30.72
CA THR A 2 -8.01 19.91 30.05
C THR A 2 -8.02 18.42 29.76
N VAL A 3 -7.54 18.03 28.57
CA VAL A 3 -6.72 16.83 28.38
C VAL A 3 -5.83 17.07 27.15
N GLU A 4 -4.55 17.25 27.45
CA GLU A 4 -3.36 16.84 26.68
C GLU A 4 -3.46 15.33 26.34
N GLU A 5 -2.71 14.68 25.46
CA GLU A 5 -1.41 14.93 24.85
C GLU A 5 -1.22 13.93 23.69
N THR A 6 -0.36 14.34 22.75
CA THR A 6 0.52 13.61 21.82
C THR A 6 0.55 12.07 21.79
N ASN A 7 0.66 11.51 20.58
CA ASN A 7 1.58 10.39 20.34
C ASN A 7 2.06 10.36 18.89
N THR A 8 3.39 10.40 18.75
CA THR A 8 4.19 10.31 17.52
C THR A 8 4.85 8.94 17.54
N VAL A 9 4.80 8.16 16.46
CA VAL A 9 5.60 6.94 16.34
C VAL A 9 6.35 6.97 15.01
N GLU A 10 7.66 7.11 15.14
CA GLU A 10 8.68 7.03 14.11
C GLU A 10 8.85 5.57 13.65
N VAL A 11 9.09 5.40 12.34
CA VAL A 11 9.44 4.12 11.72
C VAL A 11 10.95 4.08 11.59
N GLU A 12 11.59 3.21 12.38
CA GLU A 12 12.99 2.81 12.18
C GLU A 12 13.02 1.29 12.02
N SER A 13 13.56 0.86 10.87
CA SER A 13 13.65 -0.54 10.43
C SER A 13 15.12 -0.94 10.53
N GLU A 14 15.49 -1.67 11.58
CA GLU A 14 16.81 -2.27 11.71
C GLU A 14 16.70 -3.77 12.02
N CYS A 15 17.38 -4.59 11.21
CA CYS A 15 17.40 -6.05 11.26
C CYS A 15 18.20 -6.54 12.49
N PRO A 16 17.81 -7.66 13.14
CA PRO A 16 18.63 -8.25 14.19
C PRO A 16 19.83 -9.03 13.61
N PRO A 17 21.01 -8.98 14.27
CA PRO A 17 22.19 -9.72 13.85
C PRO A 17 22.08 -11.21 14.20
N HIS A 18 22.70 -12.03 13.34
CA HIS A 18 22.88 -13.47 13.50
C HIS A 18 23.83 -13.78 14.66
N ASP A 19 23.34 -14.49 15.69
CA ASP A 19 24.20 -15.16 16.67
C ASP A 19 24.56 -16.59 16.21
N PRO A 20 25.77 -17.08 16.55
CA PRO A 20 26.35 -18.33 16.05
C PRO A 20 25.87 -19.56 16.84
N PRO A 21 25.75 -20.76 16.21
CA PRO A 21 25.46 -21.97 16.95
C PRO A 21 26.70 -22.49 17.71
N VAL A 22 26.51 -22.64 19.01
CA VAL A 22 27.43 -23.23 19.99
C VAL A 22 27.52 -24.75 19.83
N ALA A 23 28.77 -25.22 19.75
CA ALA A 23 29.36 -26.49 20.19
C ALA A 23 28.63 -27.84 19.98
N ILE A 24 29.27 -28.72 19.20
CA ILE A 24 29.30 -30.16 19.52
C ILE A 24 30.77 -30.54 19.70
N ALA A 25 31.13 -30.82 20.95
CA ALA A 25 32.44 -31.31 21.35
C ALA A 25 32.61 -32.77 20.92
N ILE A 26 33.63 -33.03 20.10
CA ILE A 26 34.15 -34.37 19.84
C ILE A 26 34.96 -34.77 21.08
N LYS A 27 34.52 -35.81 21.78
CA LYS A 27 35.32 -36.53 22.77
C LYS A 27 35.26 -38.01 22.39
N THR A 28 36.40 -38.57 22.01
CA THR A 28 36.65 -40.01 22.09
C THR A 28 38.04 -40.13 22.66
N ASP A 29 38.09 -40.41 23.97
CA ASP A 29 39.30 -40.72 24.70
C ASP A 29 39.80 -42.12 24.35
N GLU A 30 41.12 -42.22 24.30
CA GLU A 30 41.90 -43.44 24.28
C GLU A 30 41.67 -44.24 25.57
N GLU A 31 41.50 -45.56 25.46
CA GLU A 31 41.94 -46.45 26.53
C GLU A 31 42.67 -47.69 26.00
N LYS A 32 43.78 -47.92 26.68
CA LYS A 32 44.84 -48.91 26.51
C LYS A 32 44.64 -50.00 27.57
N ALA A 33 44.63 -51.29 27.18
CA ALA A 33 45.07 -52.40 28.03
C ALA A 33 45.18 -53.69 27.18
N ILE A 34 46.39 -54.15 26.85
CA ILE A 34 47.19 -55.19 27.54
C ILE A 34 46.71 -56.64 27.26
N VAL A 35 47.53 -57.31 26.44
CA VAL A 35 47.60 -58.74 26.12
C VAL A 35 47.92 -59.55 27.38
N PRO A 36 47.35 -60.76 27.57
CA PRO A 36 48.23 -61.94 27.56
C PRO A 36 47.63 -63.25 26.96
N VAL A 37 48.44 -63.84 26.07
CA VAL A 37 48.79 -65.28 25.99
C VAL A 37 47.75 -66.27 25.43
N GLU A 38 48.06 -66.80 24.24
CA GLU A 38 47.60 -68.11 23.75
C GLU A 38 48.41 -69.26 24.42
N PRO A 39 47.82 -70.46 24.56
CA PRO A 39 48.13 -71.47 23.54
C PRO A 39 46.93 -72.33 23.11
N ARG A 40 46.71 -72.34 21.79
CA ARG A 40 46.29 -73.43 20.89
C ARG A 40 45.74 -74.74 21.50
N VAL A 41 44.49 -75.07 21.15
CA VAL A 41 44.01 -76.45 20.95
C VAL A 41 43.19 -76.54 19.65
N HIS A 42 43.59 -77.47 18.80
CA HIS A 42 42.88 -77.84 17.58
C HIS A 42 41.56 -78.55 17.90
N ALA A 43 40.45 -78.11 17.30
CA ALA A 43 39.26 -78.93 17.06
C ALA A 43 38.41 -78.33 15.94
N GLU A 44 37.75 -79.20 15.19
CA GLU A 44 37.16 -78.97 13.88
C GLU A 44 35.91 -78.05 13.87
N LYS A 45 35.78 -77.33 12.75
CA LYS A 45 34.75 -76.39 12.29
C LYS A 45 33.29 -76.81 12.61
N PRO A 46 32.46 -75.86 13.12
CA PRO A 46 31.30 -75.40 12.34
C PRO A 46 31.09 -73.87 12.43
N ALA A 47 32.11 -73.07 12.13
CA ALA A 47 31.98 -71.59 12.12
C ALA A 47 31.30 -71.03 10.85
N GLU A 48 31.25 -71.81 9.76
CA GLU A 48 30.80 -71.33 8.45
C GLU A 48 29.26 -71.23 8.33
N VAL A 49 28.52 -72.08 9.06
CA VAL A 49 27.04 -72.10 9.06
C VAL A 49 26.43 -70.90 9.82
N CYS A 50 27.17 -70.30 10.76
CA CYS A 50 26.69 -69.13 11.51
C CYS A 50 26.88 -67.82 10.73
N GLU A 51 27.99 -67.66 10.03
CA GLU A 51 28.26 -66.48 9.21
C GLU A 51 27.39 -66.40 7.95
N GLU A 52 27.12 -67.53 7.29
CA GLU A 52 26.27 -67.58 6.11
C GLU A 52 24.84 -67.13 6.42
N LYS A 53 24.30 -67.57 7.56
CA LYS A 53 22.97 -67.17 8.04
C LYS A 53 22.90 -65.68 8.40
N GLN A 54 23.98 -65.10 8.94
CA GLN A 54 24.08 -63.67 9.21
C GLN A 54 24.19 -62.83 7.93
N LYS A 55 24.95 -63.31 6.93
CA LYS A 55 25.04 -62.67 5.60
C LYS A 55 23.69 -62.70 4.89
N GLU A 56 22.97 -63.81 4.94
CA GLU A 56 21.63 -63.93 4.36
C GLU A 56 20.62 -62.99 5.07
N ALA A 57 20.66 -62.92 6.41
CA ALA A 57 19.84 -61.97 7.16
C ALA A 57 20.16 -60.50 6.81
N PHE A 58 21.43 -60.17 6.62
CA PHE A 58 21.87 -58.84 6.19
C PHE A 58 21.41 -58.53 4.76
N ILE A 59 21.57 -59.47 3.82
CA ILE A 59 21.10 -59.33 2.44
C ILE A 59 19.58 -59.10 2.41
N ASN A 60 18.82 -59.87 3.19
CA ASN A 60 17.37 -59.70 3.30
C ASN A 60 17.00 -58.34 3.88
N ARG A 61 17.68 -57.88 4.92
CA ARG A 61 17.46 -56.55 5.51
C ARG A 61 17.73 -55.44 4.50
N VAL A 62 18.87 -55.46 3.81
CA VAL A 62 19.21 -54.47 2.78
C VAL A 62 18.20 -54.53 1.62
N ALA A 63 17.74 -55.71 1.24
CA ALA A 63 16.72 -55.86 0.19
C ALA A 63 15.36 -55.26 0.63
N MET A 64 14.97 -55.43 1.90
CA MET A 64 13.77 -54.82 2.46
C MET A 64 13.90 -53.30 2.54
N GLU A 65 15.02 -52.78 3.04
CA GLU A 65 15.29 -51.33 3.11
C GLU A 65 15.24 -50.68 1.70
N LYS A 66 15.77 -51.36 0.68
CA LYS A 66 15.66 -50.92 -0.73
C LYS A 66 14.21 -50.89 -1.22
N LYS A 67 13.42 -51.92 -0.93
CA LYS A 67 11.99 -51.97 -1.29
C LYS A 67 11.20 -50.86 -0.61
N GLU A 68 11.42 -50.65 0.69
CA GLU A 68 10.78 -49.59 1.46
C GLU A 68 11.13 -48.20 0.91
N SER A 69 12.40 -47.99 0.55
CA SER A 69 12.84 -46.73 -0.06
C SER A 69 12.17 -46.48 -1.41
N LEU A 70 12.01 -47.50 -2.24
CA LEU A 70 11.31 -47.40 -3.53
C LEU A 70 9.81 -47.10 -3.33
N ILE A 71 9.15 -47.77 -2.38
CA ILE A 71 7.75 -47.52 -2.05
C ILE A 71 7.56 -46.08 -1.57
N LYS A 72 8.41 -45.60 -0.64
CA LYS A 72 8.35 -44.22 -0.15
C LYS A 72 8.56 -43.20 -1.27
N ALA A 73 9.52 -43.43 -2.15
CA ALA A 73 9.77 -42.54 -3.29
C ALA A 73 8.58 -42.49 -4.26
N TRP A 74 7.92 -43.63 -4.49
CA TRP A 74 6.71 -43.69 -5.31
C TRP A 74 5.53 -42.99 -4.63
N GLU A 75 5.30 -43.24 -3.34
CA GLU A 75 4.26 -42.59 -2.54
C GLU A 75 4.42 -41.06 -2.55
N GLU A 76 5.64 -40.57 -2.30
CA GLU A 76 5.92 -39.13 -2.33
C GLU A 76 5.73 -38.54 -3.73
N SER A 77 6.05 -39.29 -4.80
CA SER A 77 5.77 -38.86 -6.17
C SER A 77 4.27 -38.72 -6.44
N GLU A 78 3.46 -39.68 -6.00
CA GLU A 78 1.99 -39.61 -6.14
C GLU A 78 1.39 -38.47 -5.31
N LYS A 79 1.88 -38.29 -4.07
CA LYS A 79 1.49 -37.17 -3.21
C LYS A 79 1.81 -35.83 -3.87
N SER A 80 3.04 -35.65 -4.35
CA SER A 80 3.47 -34.43 -5.05
C SER A 80 2.62 -34.13 -6.29
N LYS A 81 2.24 -35.15 -7.08
CA LYS A 81 1.32 -34.97 -8.21
C LYS A 81 -0.05 -34.46 -7.77
N SER A 82 -0.59 -34.99 -6.68
CA SER A 82 -1.88 -34.55 -6.14
C SER A 82 -1.82 -33.12 -5.59
N GLU A 83 -0.73 -32.78 -4.91
CA GLU A 83 -0.51 -31.45 -4.35
C GLU A 83 -0.33 -30.40 -5.45
N ASN A 84 0.46 -30.69 -6.49
CA ASN A 84 0.66 -29.78 -7.62
C ASN A 84 -0.67 -29.46 -8.32
N LYS A 85 -1.53 -30.47 -8.53
CA LYS A 85 -2.88 -30.28 -9.08
C LYS A 85 -3.72 -29.37 -8.18
N ALA A 86 -3.68 -29.59 -6.86
CA ALA A 86 -4.40 -28.74 -5.91
C ALA A 86 -3.87 -27.29 -5.94
N GLN A 87 -2.56 -27.09 -5.91
CA GLN A 87 -1.91 -25.78 -6.00
C GLN A 87 -2.26 -25.04 -7.29
N GLN A 88 -2.32 -25.74 -8.42
CA GLN A 88 -2.75 -25.16 -9.70
C GLN A 88 -4.20 -24.66 -9.62
N LYS A 89 -5.11 -25.44 -9.02
CA LYS A 89 -6.51 -25.03 -8.83
C LYS A 89 -6.64 -23.83 -7.90
N LEU A 90 -5.94 -23.85 -6.76
CA LEU A 90 -5.91 -22.73 -5.82
C LEU A 90 -5.36 -21.45 -6.46
N SER A 91 -4.28 -21.57 -7.24
CA SER A 91 -3.71 -20.43 -7.98
C SER A 91 -4.69 -19.89 -9.01
N SER A 92 -5.42 -20.76 -9.70
CA SER A 92 -6.45 -20.36 -10.67
C SER A 92 -7.61 -19.63 -10.00
N ILE A 93 -8.07 -20.11 -8.83
CA ILE A 93 -9.12 -19.47 -8.03
C ILE A 93 -8.65 -18.08 -7.59
N LYS A 94 -7.44 -17.98 -7.01
CA LYS A 94 -6.87 -16.70 -6.57
C LYS A 94 -6.73 -15.69 -7.70
N ALA A 95 -6.30 -16.14 -8.89
CA ALA A 95 -6.22 -15.27 -10.07
C ALA A 95 -7.61 -14.76 -10.50
N TRP A 96 -8.63 -15.61 -10.46
CA TRP A 96 -10.01 -15.23 -10.77
C TRP A 96 -10.59 -14.25 -9.74
N GLU A 97 -10.36 -14.48 -8.45
CA GLU A 97 -10.75 -13.56 -7.37
C GLU A 97 -10.09 -12.19 -7.53
N ASN A 98 -8.79 -12.16 -7.81
CA ASN A 98 -8.05 -10.92 -8.07
C ASN A 98 -8.61 -10.18 -9.30
N SER A 99 -8.96 -10.91 -10.36
CA SER A 99 -9.58 -10.32 -11.55
C SER A 99 -10.94 -9.69 -11.23
N LYS A 100 -11.78 -10.37 -10.44
CA LYS A 100 -13.09 -9.85 -10.03
C LYS A 100 -12.97 -8.66 -9.10
N LYS A 101 -12.00 -8.68 -8.17
CA LYS A 101 -11.68 -7.55 -7.30
C LYS A 101 -11.25 -6.33 -8.11
N ALA A 102 -10.31 -6.50 -9.05
CA ALA A 102 -9.86 -5.43 -9.92
C ALA A 102 -10.99 -4.84 -10.79
N GLU A 103 -11.92 -5.68 -11.26
CA GLU A 103 -13.11 -5.22 -12.01
C GLU A 103 -14.00 -4.30 -11.16
N LEU A 104 -14.22 -4.64 -9.89
CA LEU A 104 -15.01 -3.84 -8.96
C LEU A 104 -14.28 -2.55 -8.55
N GLU A 105 -12.98 -2.62 -8.29
CA GLU A 105 -12.16 -1.44 -7.98
C GLU A 105 -12.13 -0.44 -9.15
N ALA A 106 -12.06 -0.92 -10.39
CA ALA A 106 -12.14 -0.06 -11.56
C ALA A 106 -13.50 0.64 -11.69
N LYS A 107 -14.60 -0.06 -11.38
CA LYS A 107 -15.95 0.52 -11.35
C LYS A 107 -16.07 1.59 -10.27
N LEU A 108 -15.53 1.33 -9.07
CA LEU A 108 -15.51 2.30 -7.98
C LEU A 108 -14.75 3.57 -8.38
N LYS A 109 -13.52 3.41 -8.89
CA LYS A 109 -12.68 4.54 -9.32
C LYS A 109 -13.36 5.40 -10.39
N LYS A 110 -14.07 4.78 -11.33
CA LYS A 110 -14.85 5.51 -12.35
C LYS A 110 -15.95 6.38 -11.73
N ILE A 111 -16.68 5.83 -10.74
CA ILE A 111 -17.73 6.58 -10.03
C ILE A 111 -17.12 7.76 -9.27
N GLU A 112 -15.97 7.55 -8.60
CA GLU A 112 -15.25 8.61 -7.89
C GLU A 112 -14.81 9.74 -8.83
N GLU A 113 -14.23 9.40 -9.99
CA GLU A 113 -13.85 10.38 -11.02
C GLU A 113 -15.06 11.17 -11.54
N ASP A 114 -16.17 10.49 -11.85
CA ASP A 114 -17.41 11.13 -12.30
C ASP A 114 -17.98 12.10 -11.24
N LEU A 115 -17.85 11.75 -9.96
CA LEU A 115 -18.26 12.62 -8.86
C LEU A 115 -17.35 13.85 -8.73
N GLU A 116 -16.04 13.69 -8.85
CA GLU A 116 -15.10 14.81 -8.77
C GLU A 116 -15.30 15.78 -9.95
N ILE A 117 -15.51 15.26 -11.17
CA ILE A 117 -15.86 16.08 -12.34
C ILE A 117 -17.14 16.88 -12.10
N LYS A 118 -18.20 16.23 -11.57
CA LYS A 118 -19.46 16.92 -11.26
C LYS A 118 -19.24 18.02 -10.22
N LYS A 119 -18.50 17.73 -9.15
CA LYS A 119 -18.17 18.68 -8.10
C LYS A 119 -17.43 19.89 -8.64
N ALA A 120 -16.40 19.69 -9.47
CA ALA A 120 -15.65 20.76 -10.12
C ALA A 120 -16.55 21.65 -10.99
N LYS A 121 -17.41 21.04 -11.83
CA LYS A 121 -18.39 21.77 -12.66
C LYS A 121 -19.35 22.64 -11.83
N TYR A 122 -19.84 22.11 -10.70
CA TYR A 122 -20.71 22.87 -9.82
C TYR A 122 -19.98 24.04 -9.17
N ILE A 123 -18.75 23.83 -8.69
CA ILE A 123 -17.92 24.89 -8.11
C ILE A 123 -17.68 26.01 -9.14
N GLU A 124 -17.31 25.66 -10.36
CA GLU A 124 -17.12 26.62 -11.45
C GLU A 124 -18.40 27.40 -11.76
N LYS A 125 -19.54 26.71 -11.87
CA LYS A 125 -20.85 27.35 -12.08
C LYS A 125 -21.17 28.37 -10.99
N MET A 126 -20.86 28.06 -9.73
CA MET A 126 -21.08 29.00 -8.63
C MET A 126 -20.12 30.18 -8.68
N LYS A 127 -18.84 29.96 -8.99
CA LYS A 127 -17.88 31.05 -9.21
C LYS A 127 -18.31 31.99 -10.34
N ASN A 128 -18.80 31.44 -11.46
CA ASN A 128 -19.30 32.24 -12.58
C ASN A 128 -20.51 33.10 -12.19
N LYS A 129 -21.42 32.59 -11.35
CA LYS A 129 -22.52 33.39 -10.81
C LYS A 129 -22.03 34.53 -9.92
N VAL A 130 -21.03 34.29 -9.08
CA VAL A 130 -20.43 35.34 -8.24
C VAL A 130 -19.80 36.43 -9.11
N VAL A 131 -19.05 36.04 -10.14
CA VAL A 131 -18.46 36.98 -11.10
C VAL A 131 -19.55 37.80 -11.81
N LEU A 132 -20.66 37.17 -12.22
CA LEU A 132 -21.78 37.87 -12.85
C LEU A 132 -22.40 38.92 -11.91
N VAL A 133 -22.61 38.57 -10.63
CA VAL A 133 -23.13 39.52 -9.63
C VAL A 133 -22.17 40.70 -9.45
N HIS A 134 -20.87 40.44 -9.39
CA HIS A 134 -19.86 41.50 -9.27
C HIS A 134 -19.87 42.42 -10.48
N LYS A 135 -19.84 41.85 -11.70
CA LYS A 135 -19.92 42.59 -12.95
C LYS A 135 -21.15 43.49 -13.02
N THR A 136 -22.34 42.96 -12.69
CA THR A 136 -23.57 43.76 -12.68
C THR A 136 -23.52 44.87 -11.63
N ALA A 137 -22.89 44.65 -10.48
CA ALA A 137 -22.71 45.70 -9.47
C ALA A 137 -21.76 46.80 -9.96
N GLU A 138 -20.65 46.44 -10.60
CA GLU A 138 -19.70 47.37 -11.20
C GLU A 138 -20.32 48.20 -12.32
N GLU A 139 -21.10 47.57 -13.20
CA GLU A 139 -21.86 48.27 -14.26
C GLU A 139 -22.79 49.34 -13.67
N LYS A 140 -23.52 49.02 -12.59
CA LYS A 140 -24.38 50.01 -11.89
C LYS A 140 -23.58 51.15 -11.27
N ARG A 141 -22.41 50.85 -10.68
CA ARG A 141 -21.51 51.88 -10.11
C ARG A 141 -20.99 52.80 -11.21
N ALA A 142 -20.53 52.25 -12.33
CA ALA A 142 -20.04 53.01 -13.48
C ALA A 142 -21.13 53.92 -14.06
N ILE A 143 -22.36 53.43 -14.22
CA ILE A 143 -23.49 54.25 -14.69
C ILE A 143 -23.77 55.41 -13.73
N THR A 144 -23.78 55.15 -12.42
CA THR A 144 -24.04 56.17 -11.40
C THR A 144 -22.94 57.22 -11.39
N GLU A 145 -21.69 56.80 -11.49
CA GLU A 145 -20.54 57.71 -11.56
C GLU A 145 -20.55 58.55 -12.84
N ALA A 146 -20.89 57.96 -13.99
CA ALA A 146 -21.04 58.70 -15.23
C ALA A 146 -22.10 59.80 -15.14
N LYS A 147 -23.27 59.50 -14.56
CA LYS A 147 -24.33 60.50 -14.32
C LYS A 147 -23.88 61.60 -13.37
N CYS A 148 -23.20 61.23 -12.27
CA CYS A 148 -22.65 62.20 -11.32
C CYS A 148 -21.67 63.16 -12.01
N ARG A 149 -20.74 62.63 -12.81
CA ARG A 149 -19.78 63.43 -13.58
C ARG A 149 -20.47 64.33 -14.61
N GLU A 150 -21.50 63.83 -15.29
CA GLU A 150 -22.31 64.63 -16.23
C GLU A 150 -22.99 65.82 -15.53
N ASP A 151 -23.59 65.60 -14.36
CA ASP A 151 -24.26 66.66 -13.59
C ASP A 151 -23.26 67.69 -13.05
N ILE A 152 -22.07 67.26 -12.64
CA ILE A 152 -20.97 68.16 -12.26
C ILE A 152 -20.56 69.04 -13.45
N LEU A 153 -20.30 68.43 -14.62
CA LEU A 153 -19.92 69.18 -15.82
C LEU A 153 -21.00 70.20 -16.23
N LYS A 154 -22.29 69.82 -16.18
CA LYS A 154 -23.40 70.76 -16.43
C LYS A 154 -23.40 71.92 -15.43
N ALA A 155 -23.17 71.65 -14.14
CA ALA A 155 -23.10 72.70 -13.13
C ALA A 155 -21.91 73.65 -13.37
N GLU A 156 -20.75 73.12 -13.77
CA GLU A 156 -19.56 73.89 -14.13
C GLU A 156 -19.78 74.76 -15.37
N GLU A 157 -20.44 74.23 -16.40
CA GLU A 157 -20.82 74.98 -17.61
C GLU A 157 -21.76 76.14 -17.26
N VAL A 158 -22.79 75.89 -16.44
CA VAL A 158 -23.74 76.92 -15.99
C VAL A 158 -23.02 77.98 -15.16
N ALA A 159 -22.15 77.58 -14.23
CA ALA A 159 -21.36 78.51 -13.42
C ALA A 159 -20.43 79.37 -14.29
N THR A 160 -19.80 78.79 -15.30
CA THR A 160 -18.94 79.51 -16.26
C THR A 160 -19.75 80.53 -17.07
N LYS A 161 -20.93 80.14 -17.58
CA LYS A 161 -21.85 81.06 -18.29
C LYS A 161 -22.28 82.23 -17.39
N LEU A 162 -22.68 81.96 -16.14
CA LEU A 162 -23.06 82.99 -15.19
C LEU A 162 -21.92 83.95 -14.87
N ARG A 163 -20.69 83.44 -14.68
CA ARG A 163 -19.48 84.25 -14.45
C ARG A 163 -19.18 85.15 -15.64
N ALA A 164 -19.38 84.68 -16.87
CA ALA A 164 -19.16 85.47 -18.09
C ALA A 164 -20.21 86.56 -18.30
N THR A 165 -21.49 86.29 -18.00
CA THR A 165 -22.60 87.24 -18.18
C THR A 165 -22.83 88.16 -16.96
N GLY A 166 -22.16 87.90 -15.83
CA GLY A 166 -22.35 88.66 -14.58
C GLY A 166 -23.66 88.31 -13.83
N GLY A 167 -24.28 87.19 -14.15
CA GLY A 167 -25.57 86.77 -13.57
C GLY A 167 -25.42 86.05 -12.23
N THR A 168 -26.37 86.25 -11.31
CA THR A 168 -26.41 85.56 -10.01
C THR A 168 -27.19 84.24 -10.12
N PRO A 169 -26.73 83.11 -9.52
CA PRO A 169 -27.44 81.84 -9.62
C PRO A 169 -28.80 81.90 -8.94
N LYS A 170 -29.87 81.57 -9.69
CA LYS A 170 -31.27 81.72 -9.25
C LYS A 170 -31.76 80.67 -8.24
N LYS A 171 -31.00 79.59 -7.99
CA LYS A 171 -31.41 78.44 -7.16
C LYS A 171 -30.62 78.28 -5.83
N LEU A 172 -29.90 79.31 -5.37
CA LEU A 172 -29.03 79.23 -4.18
C LEU A 172 -29.73 78.96 -2.83
N LEU A 173 -31.06 79.06 -2.74
CA LEU A 173 -31.78 79.16 -1.45
C LEU A 173 -32.46 77.86 -0.97
N GLY A 174 -32.37 76.76 -1.71
CA GLY A 174 -33.08 75.50 -1.37
C GLY A 174 -32.29 74.46 -0.58
N TRP A 175 -30.95 74.54 -0.56
CA TRP A 175 -30.08 73.47 -0.04
C TRP A 175 -29.72 73.60 1.45
N PHE A 176 -29.96 74.76 2.08
CA PHE A 176 -29.66 75.01 3.50
C PHE A 176 -30.83 74.79 4.46
N LYS A 177 -31.97 74.28 4.00
CA LYS A 177 -33.11 73.97 4.86
C LYS A 177 -33.15 72.47 5.14
N SER A 178 -32.68 72.14 6.34
CA SER A 178 -32.85 70.94 7.19
C SER A 178 -33.31 69.62 6.56
#